data_AF-A0A9R1WQ34-F1
#
_entry.id   AF-A0A9R1WQ34-F1
#
_cell.length_a   1.000
_cell.length_b   1.000
_cell.length_c   1.000
_cell.angle_alpha   90.00
_cell.angle_beta   90.00
_cell.angle_gamma   90.00
#
_symmetry.space_group_name_H-M   'P 1'
#
loop_
_entity.id
_entity.type
_entity.pdbx_description
1 polymer ?
#
loop_
_entity_poly.entity_id
_entity_poly.type
_entity_poly.pdbx_seq_one_letter_code
_entity_poly.pdbx_strand_id
1 'polypeptide(L)'
;MATNSLQSLNYRHHTPPIGRRQSLECPPLLSFNIKSNNTNNPTLSISSTVKTFSISSTTSTSSTTAAQSTSFDLLKSLLAANDFREADNETRRLLIALAGEAAQKRGYVFFSEVQFIAESDLKTIDELWRNHSNNKFGYSVQKRLWEKSNRDFTTLFIKLGWMKKLDTEVLQYNYRAFPDEFMWELTEETPEGHLPLTNALRGTQLFSYILTHPAFAEEESAIEEEVEKKEEQRDKGGLSKPQPLGKGVFKPDYSF
;
A
#
# COMPACT_ATOMS: atom_id res chain seq x y z
N MET A 1 52.63 45.51 -7.59
CA MET A 1 53.51 45.64 -6.41
C MET A 1 52.90 44.84 -5.28
N ALA A 2 53.68 43.96 -4.67
CA ALA A 2 53.26 43.09 -3.57
C ALA A 2 53.42 43.79 -2.22
N THR A 3 52.50 43.56 -1.28
CA THR A 3 52.80 43.45 0.16
C THR A 3 51.79 42.51 0.83
N ASN A 4 52.34 41.57 1.59
CA ASN A 4 51.66 40.65 2.51
C ASN A 4 51.22 41.38 3.79
N SER A 5 50.20 40.88 4.49
CA SER A 5 50.20 40.88 5.96
C SER A 5 49.22 39.84 6.53
N LEU A 6 49.75 38.93 7.35
CA LEU A 6 49.03 37.97 8.18
C LEU A 6 48.52 38.65 9.44
N GLN A 7 47.31 38.32 9.90
CA GLN A 7 46.97 38.37 11.32
C GLN A 7 45.89 37.34 11.67
N SER A 8 46.28 36.39 12.51
CA SER A 8 45.42 35.51 13.28
C SER A 8 44.64 36.29 14.33
N LEU A 9 43.42 35.86 14.66
CA LEU A 9 43.04 35.40 16.01
C LEU A 9 41.51 35.24 16.18
N ASN A 10 41.18 34.23 16.99
CA ASN A 10 39.99 34.07 17.83
C ASN A 10 38.79 33.29 17.27
N TYR A 11 38.86 31.99 17.51
CA TYR A 11 37.73 31.16 17.92
C TYR A 11 36.92 31.85 19.03
N ARG A 12 35.63 32.11 18.79
CA ARG A 12 34.65 32.36 19.84
C ARG A 12 33.75 31.14 19.99
N HIS A 13 33.90 30.47 21.13
CA HIS A 13 32.91 29.54 21.65
C HIS A 13 31.64 30.30 22.01
N HIS A 14 30.53 29.98 21.35
CA HIS A 14 29.20 30.42 21.78
C HIS A 14 28.57 29.32 22.64
N THR A 15 28.54 29.56 23.95
CA THR A 15 27.67 28.88 24.90
C THR A 15 26.26 29.48 24.83
N PRO A 16 25.19 28.67 24.93
CA PRO A 16 23.83 29.18 25.04
C PRO A 16 23.49 29.52 26.50
N PRO A 17 22.63 30.53 26.76
CA PRO A 17 22.19 30.83 28.12
C PRO A 17 21.08 29.87 28.55
N ILE A 18 21.29 29.24 29.71
CA ILE A 18 20.29 28.56 30.53
C ILE A 18 19.46 29.63 31.25
N GLY A 19 18.14 29.56 31.10
CA GLY A 19 17.22 30.45 31.79
C GLY A 19 15.77 30.01 31.76
N ARG A 20 15.33 29.47 32.91
CA ARG A 20 13.97 29.49 33.46
C ARG A 20 12.97 28.38 33.07
N ARG A 21 12.81 27.47 34.04
CA ARG A 21 11.67 26.57 34.24
C ARG A 21 10.33 27.31 34.16
N GLN A 22 9.44 26.83 33.28
CA GLN A 22 7.99 26.82 33.52
C GLN A 22 7.45 25.48 33.02
N SER A 23 6.82 24.78 33.94
CA SER A 23 6.04 23.56 33.76
C SER A 23 4.64 23.92 33.25
N LEU A 24 4.27 23.44 32.07
CA LEU A 24 2.89 23.33 31.58
C LEU A 24 2.88 22.08 30.68
N GLU A 25 2.55 20.94 31.25
CA GLU A 25 1.21 20.33 31.21
C GLU A 25 0.85 19.77 29.82
N CYS A 26 0.88 18.45 29.76
CA CYS A 26 0.36 17.64 28.67
C CYS A 26 -1.16 17.84 28.55
N PRO A 27 -1.72 17.95 27.34
CA PRO A 27 -3.17 17.93 27.17
C PRO A 27 -3.71 16.52 27.42
N PRO A 28 -4.84 16.35 28.13
CA PRO A 28 -5.39 15.04 28.42
C PRO A 28 -6.10 14.43 27.22
N LEU A 29 -5.97 13.11 27.12
CA LEU A 29 -6.79 12.23 26.30
C LEU A 29 -8.27 12.39 26.67
N LEU A 30 -9.09 12.64 25.65
CA LEU A 30 -10.55 12.58 25.72
C LEU A 30 -10.98 11.21 26.25
N SER A 31 -11.40 11.19 27.50
CA SER A 31 -11.98 10.04 28.18
C SER A 31 -13.50 10.12 27.99
N PHE A 32 -14.08 9.15 27.28
CA PHE A 32 -15.52 8.98 27.20
C PHE A 32 -16.04 8.46 28.55
N ASN A 33 -16.72 9.32 29.31
CA ASN A 33 -17.40 8.96 30.55
C ASN A 33 -18.83 8.46 30.24
N ILE A 34 -19.09 7.16 30.42
CA ILE A 34 -20.44 6.61 30.43
C ILE A 34 -21.02 6.83 31.83
N LYS A 35 -22.09 7.62 31.88
CA LYS A 35 -22.85 7.96 33.09
C LYS A 35 -23.76 6.77 33.45
N SER A 36 -23.35 5.96 34.42
CA SER A 36 -24.22 4.95 35.02
C SER A 36 -25.00 5.59 36.16
N ASN A 37 -26.30 5.83 35.95
CA ASN A 37 -27.26 6.14 37.00
C ASN A 37 -27.78 4.82 37.56
N ASN A 38 -27.41 4.45 38.79
CA ASN A 38 -28.19 3.50 39.56
C ASN A 38 -28.19 3.89 41.04
N THR A 39 -29.32 4.46 41.46
CA THR A 39 -29.69 4.58 42.87
C THR A 39 -31.00 3.83 43.02
N ASN A 40 -30.99 2.79 43.87
CA ASN A 40 -32.04 2.44 44.83
C ASN A 40 -31.77 1.01 45.36
N ASN A 41 -31.07 0.95 46.50
CA ASN A 41 -31.25 -0.13 47.47
C ASN A 41 -32.61 0.09 48.17
N PRO A 42 -33.32 -0.95 48.63
CA PRO A 42 -33.04 -1.39 50.00
C PRO A 42 -33.24 -2.88 50.33
N THR A 43 -32.56 -3.27 51.41
CA THR A 43 -32.94 -4.24 52.44
C THR A 43 -32.64 -5.74 52.25
N LEU A 44 -31.83 -6.19 53.21
CA LEU A 44 -31.49 -7.57 53.58
C LEU A 44 -32.71 -8.34 54.07
N SER A 45 -32.86 -9.58 53.60
CA SER A 45 -33.51 -10.65 54.36
C SER A 45 -32.74 -11.95 54.16
N ILE A 46 -32.24 -12.47 55.27
CA ILE A 46 -31.60 -13.77 55.40
C ILE A 46 -32.70 -14.83 55.26
N SER A 47 -32.51 -15.81 54.38
CA SER A 47 -33.08 -17.13 54.58
C SER A 47 -32.24 -18.21 53.92
N SER A 48 -31.79 -19.11 54.77
CA SER A 48 -31.07 -20.33 54.51
C SER A 48 -31.96 -21.35 53.77
N THR A 49 -31.48 -21.85 52.64
CA THR A 49 -31.79 -23.21 52.18
C THR A 49 -30.64 -23.74 51.34
N VAL A 50 -29.99 -24.77 51.88
CA VAL A 50 -29.07 -25.65 51.17
C VAL A 50 -29.78 -26.32 49.98
N LYS A 51 -29.16 -26.26 48.80
CA LYS A 51 -29.41 -27.21 47.71
C LYS A 51 -28.08 -27.57 47.07
N THR A 52 -27.56 -28.72 47.50
CA THR A 52 -26.56 -29.51 46.80
C THR A 52 -27.13 -29.97 45.47
N PHE A 53 -26.46 -29.67 44.34
CA PHE A 53 -26.65 -30.46 43.12
C PHE A 53 -25.36 -30.54 42.29
N SER A 54 -24.83 -31.76 42.30
CA SER A 54 -24.17 -32.53 41.24
C SER A 54 -23.21 -31.89 40.22
N ILE A 55 -22.03 -32.51 40.18
CA ILE A 55 -21.01 -32.48 39.14
C ILE A 55 -21.60 -32.82 37.77
N SER A 56 -21.16 -32.11 36.74
CA SER A 56 -20.93 -32.66 35.39
C SER A 56 -19.83 -31.86 34.70
N SER A 57 -18.69 -32.53 34.55
CA SER A 57 -17.58 -32.13 33.71
C SER A 57 -17.93 -32.46 32.27
N THR A 58 -18.12 -31.45 31.43
CA THR A 58 -18.00 -31.59 29.97
C THR A 58 -17.29 -30.38 29.42
N THR A 59 -16.04 -30.62 29.06
CA THR A 59 -15.26 -29.98 28.00
C THR A 59 -16.07 -29.09 27.06
N SER A 60 -15.78 -27.80 27.11
CA SER A 60 -15.60 -26.96 25.93
C SER A 60 -14.74 -25.76 26.35
N THR A 61 -13.45 -26.05 26.56
CA THR A 61 -12.40 -25.04 26.48
C THR A 61 -12.35 -24.58 25.02
N SER A 62 -13.23 -23.68 24.61
CA SER A 62 -12.97 -22.82 23.47
C SER A 62 -11.97 -21.77 23.95
N SER A 63 -10.71 -22.18 24.05
CA SER A 63 -9.60 -21.24 23.95
C SER A 63 -9.65 -20.67 22.54
N THR A 64 -10.47 -19.65 22.35
CA THR A 64 -10.32 -18.73 21.23
C THR A 64 -9.05 -17.94 21.51
N THR A 65 -7.91 -18.58 21.30
CA THR A 65 -6.73 -17.88 20.82
C THR A 65 -7.19 -17.31 19.49
N ALA A 66 -7.49 -16.02 19.47
CA ALA A 66 -7.86 -15.29 18.26
C ALA A 66 -6.64 -15.24 17.34
N ALA A 67 -6.27 -16.39 16.76
CA ALA A 67 -5.63 -16.43 15.47
C ALA A 67 -6.69 -15.85 14.52
N GLN A 68 -6.62 -14.54 14.29
CA GLN A 68 -7.36 -13.93 13.19
C GLN A 68 -6.92 -14.68 11.94
N SER A 69 -7.74 -15.62 11.51
CA SER A 69 -7.54 -16.26 10.22
C SER A 69 -7.53 -15.13 9.19
N THR A 70 -6.50 -15.12 8.36
CA THR A 70 -6.31 -14.23 7.21
C THR A 70 -7.31 -14.60 6.12
N SER A 71 -8.60 -14.60 6.46
CA SER A 71 -9.67 -14.87 5.52
C SER A 71 -9.77 -13.70 4.54
N PHE A 72 -9.80 -14.05 3.26
CA PHE A 72 -10.01 -13.13 2.15
C PHE A 72 -11.50 -12.98 1.80
N ASP A 73 -12.40 -13.63 2.53
CA ASP A 73 -13.84 -13.64 2.24
C ASP A 73 -14.44 -12.24 2.33
N LEU A 74 -13.99 -11.45 3.30
CA LEU A 74 -14.43 -10.06 3.46
C LEU A 74 -13.99 -9.22 2.24
N LEU A 75 -12.72 -9.30 1.87
CA LEU A 75 -12.20 -8.61 0.67
C LEU A 75 -12.98 -8.99 -0.58
N LYS A 76 -13.24 -10.29 -0.78
CA LYS A 76 -14.02 -10.80 -1.90
C LYS A 76 -15.46 -10.24 -1.90
N SER A 77 -16.11 -10.19 -0.75
CA SER A 77 -17.47 -9.67 -0.62
C SER A 77 -17.55 -8.17 -0.94
N LEU A 78 -16.58 -7.38 -0.48
CA LEU A 78 -16.51 -5.94 -0.72
C LEU A 78 -16.25 -5.65 -2.20
N LEU A 79 -15.30 -6.37 -2.81
CA LEU A 79 -15.01 -6.28 -4.24
C LEU A 79 -16.21 -6.72 -5.11
N ALA A 80 -16.93 -7.77 -4.72
CA ALA A 80 -18.15 -8.19 -5.41
C ALA A 80 -19.28 -7.16 -5.30
N ALA A 81 -19.31 -6.37 -4.23
CA ALA A 81 -20.24 -5.27 -4.05
C ALA A 81 -19.80 -3.97 -4.75
N ASN A 82 -18.65 -3.95 -5.43
CA ASN A 82 -18.00 -2.76 -5.98
C ASN A 82 -17.69 -1.68 -4.92
N ASP A 83 -17.57 -2.07 -3.65
CA ASP A 83 -17.15 -1.16 -2.58
C ASP A 83 -15.62 -1.13 -2.51
N PHE A 84 -15.02 -0.48 -3.51
CA PHE A 84 -13.57 -0.45 -3.67
C PHE A 84 -12.86 0.32 -2.55
N ARG A 85 -13.55 1.24 -1.89
CA ARG A 85 -13.02 2.02 -0.76
C ARG A 85 -12.82 1.14 0.46
N GLU A 86 -13.85 0.39 0.85
CA GLU A 86 -13.70 -0.55 1.97
C GLU A 86 -12.83 -1.75 1.58
N ALA A 87 -12.81 -2.17 0.31
CA ALA A 87 -11.88 -3.19 -0.17
C ALA A 87 -10.41 -2.75 -0.03
N ASP A 88 -10.07 -1.48 -0.25
CA ASP A 88 -8.72 -0.94 -0.02
C ASP A 88 -8.33 -0.97 1.46
N ASN A 89 -9.25 -0.54 2.34
CA ASN A 89 -9.07 -0.61 3.78
C ASN A 89 -8.82 -2.04 4.25
N GLU A 90 -9.62 -3.00 3.74
CA GLU A 90 -9.49 -4.41 4.07
C GLU A 90 -8.19 -5.00 3.50
N THR A 91 -7.80 -4.62 2.29
CA THR A 91 -6.50 -5.02 1.70
C THR A 91 -5.33 -4.56 2.59
N ARG A 92 -5.37 -3.32 3.09
CA ARG A 92 -4.38 -2.80 4.02
C ARG A 92 -4.36 -3.59 5.34
N ARG A 93 -5.53 -3.90 5.88
CA ARG A 93 -5.66 -4.72 7.11
C ARG A 93 -5.06 -6.12 6.90
N LEU A 94 -5.33 -6.75 5.76
CA LEU A 94 -4.78 -8.05 5.40
C LEU A 94 -3.26 -8.01 5.25
N LEU A 95 -2.70 -7.02 4.56
CA LEU A 95 -1.23 -6.86 4.46
C LEU A 95 -0.57 -6.70 5.83
N ILE A 96 -1.19 -5.94 6.74
CA ILE A 96 -0.72 -5.80 8.12
C ILE A 96 -0.80 -7.12 8.89
N ALA A 97 -1.88 -7.87 8.72
CA ALA A 97 -2.05 -9.17 9.37
C ALA A 97 -1.02 -10.20 8.88
N LEU A 98 -0.80 -10.25 7.56
CA LEU A 98 0.12 -11.16 6.89
C LEU A 98 1.59 -10.83 7.18
N ALA A 99 1.94 -9.57 7.37
CA ALA A 99 3.28 -9.14 7.75
C ALA A 99 3.69 -9.58 9.18
N GLY A 100 2.72 -9.99 10.02
CA GLY A 100 2.95 -10.56 11.34
C GLY A 100 2.54 -9.67 12.51
N GLU A 101 2.71 -10.18 13.74
CA GLU A 101 2.20 -9.54 14.97
C GLU A 101 2.80 -8.15 15.23
N ALA A 102 4.07 -7.95 14.87
CA ALA A 102 4.75 -6.66 15.01
C ALA A 102 4.10 -5.57 14.15
N ALA A 103 3.72 -5.90 12.90
CA ALA A 103 3.00 -4.99 12.02
C ALA A 103 1.59 -4.70 12.55
N GLN A 104 0.88 -5.72 13.04
CA GLN A 104 -0.46 -5.58 13.63
C GLN A 104 -0.49 -4.65 14.83
N LYS A 105 0.43 -4.82 15.78
CA LYS A 105 0.53 -3.97 16.98
C LYS A 105 0.76 -2.50 16.64
N ARG A 106 1.41 -2.24 15.51
CA ARG A 106 1.83 -0.92 15.07
C ARG A 106 0.85 -0.27 14.08
N GLY A 107 0.06 -1.08 13.37
CA GLY A 107 -0.93 -0.62 12.39
C GLY A 107 -0.37 -0.25 11.01
N TYR A 108 0.87 -0.62 10.70
CA TYR A 108 1.45 -0.49 9.35
C TYR A 108 2.61 -1.47 9.12
N VAL A 109 2.91 -1.71 7.85
CA VAL A 109 3.95 -2.65 7.37
C VAL A 109 5.24 -1.89 7.03
N PHE A 110 6.39 -2.44 7.42
CA PHE A 110 7.70 -2.01 6.93
C PHE A 110 8.08 -2.77 5.66
N PHE A 111 8.86 -2.16 4.78
CA PHE A 111 9.33 -2.81 3.54
C PHE A 111 10.07 -4.14 3.81
N SER A 112 10.83 -4.23 4.91
CA SER A 112 11.54 -5.44 5.32
C SER A 112 10.63 -6.59 5.76
N GLU A 113 9.37 -6.30 6.09
CA GLU A 113 8.38 -7.30 6.51
C GLU A 113 7.66 -7.93 5.31
N VAL A 114 7.67 -7.27 4.16
CA VAL A 114 6.99 -7.74 2.93
C VAL A 114 7.52 -9.11 2.48
N GLN A 115 8.82 -9.35 2.66
CA GLN A 115 9.45 -10.63 2.28
C GLN A 115 8.94 -11.84 3.10
N PHE A 116 8.27 -11.61 4.23
CA PHE A 116 7.71 -12.68 5.05
C PHE A 116 6.25 -13.01 4.68
N ILE A 117 5.63 -12.20 3.82
CA ILE A 117 4.29 -12.45 3.32
C ILE A 117 4.35 -13.61 2.32
N ALA A 118 3.50 -14.61 2.47
CA ALA A 118 3.48 -15.74 1.56
C ALA A 118 3.08 -15.30 0.14
N GLU A 119 3.75 -15.87 -0.86
CA GLU A 119 3.48 -15.58 -2.27
C GLU A 119 2.04 -15.89 -2.66
N SER A 120 1.48 -16.98 -2.14
CA SER A 120 0.09 -17.39 -2.36
C SER A 120 -0.91 -16.32 -1.91
N ASP A 121 -0.61 -15.64 -0.81
CA ASP A 121 -1.53 -14.67 -0.19
C ASP A 121 -1.56 -13.38 -1.00
N LEU A 122 -0.38 -12.89 -1.45
CA LEU A 122 -0.30 -11.73 -2.33
C LEU A 122 -0.90 -12.01 -3.72
N LYS A 123 -0.67 -13.22 -4.27
CA LYS A 123 -1.33 -13.65 -5.51
C LYS A 123 -2.85 -13.65 -5.35
N THR A 124 -3.37 -14.19 -4.24
CA THR A 124 -4.82 -14.23 -3.97
C THR A 124 -5.42 -12.81 -3.89
N ILE A 125 -4.75 -11.88 -3.19
CA ILE A 125 -5.19 -10.48 -3.13
C ILE A 125 -5.25 -9.88 -4.53
N ASP A 126 -4.19 -10.06 -5.32
CA ASP A 126 -4.11 -9.51 -6.69
C ASP A 126 -5.17 -10.09 -7.62
N GLU A 127 -5.37 -11.41 -7.60
CA GLU A 127 -6.40 -12.09 -8.39
C GLU A 127 -7.79 -11.58 -8.04
N LEU A 128 -8.10 -11.37 -6.75
CA LEU A 128 -9.37 -10.81 -6.32
C LEU A 128 -9.58 -9.40 -6.90
N TRP A 129 -8.57 -8.52 -6.78
CA TRP A 129 -8.64 -7.17 -7.33
C TRP A 129 -8.86 -7.19 -8.83
N ARG A 130 -8.13 -8.04 -9.56
CA ARG A 130 -8.26 -8.15 -11.02
C ARG A 130 -9.61 -8.68 -11.47
N ASN A 131 -10.07 -9.77 -10.85
CA ASN A 131 -11.31 -10.43 -11.21
C ASN A 131 -12.53 -9.52 -11.05
N HIS A 132 -12.52 -8.66 -10.02
CA HIS A 132 -13.61 -7.74 -9.72
C HIS A 132 -13.45 -6.34 -10.33
N SER A 133 -12.37 -6.08 -11.08
CA SER A 133 -12.11 -4.79 -11.74
C SER A 133 -11.91 -4.90 -13.25
N ASN A 134 -12.30 -6.03 -13.86
CA ASN A 134 -12.04 -6.33 -15.28
C ASN A 134 -10.54 -6.19 -15.64
N ASN A 135 -9.66 -6.64 -14.75
CA ASN A 135 -8.20 -6.50 -14.84
C ASN A 135 -7.68 -5.04 -14.87
N LYS A 136 -8.47 -4.05 -14.43
CA LYS A 136 -8.01 -2.65 -14.31
C LYS A 136 -7.21 -2.40 -13.04
N PHE A 137 -7.50 -3.08 -11.94
CA PHE A 137 -6.85 -2.89 -10.62
C PHE A 137 -6.03 -4.11 -10.20
N GLY A 138 -5.07 -3.89 -9.31
CA GLY A 138 -4.16 -4.94 -8.81
C GLY A 138 -2.70 -4.50 -8.73
N TYR A 139 -1.93 -5.19 -7.90
CA TYR A 139 -0.49 -4.99 -7.76
C TYR A 139 0.29 -5.46 -9.01
N SER A 140 -0.18 -6.50 -9.69
CA SER A 140 0.39 -6.94 -10.98
C SER A 140 0.23 -5.88 -12.07
N VAL A 141 -0.94 -5.24 -12.15
CA VAL A 141 -1.21 -4.13 -13.07
C VAL A 141 -0.29 -2.95 -12.77
N GLN A 142 -0.14 -2.61 -11.48
CA GLN A 142 0.78 -1.57 -11.02
C GLN A 142 2.24 -1.91 -11.33
N LYS A 143 2.67 -3.17 -11.13
CA LYS A 143 4.01 -3.65 -11.49
C LYS A 143 4.28 -3.45 -12.98
N ARG A 144 3.36 -3.87 -13.84
CA ARG A 144 3.46 -3.70 -15.29
C ARG A 144 3.61 -2.22 -15.68
N LEU A 145 2.85 -1.33 -15.05
CA LEU A 145 2.96 0.11 -15.30
C LEU A 145 4.26 0.70 -14.77
N TRP A 146 4.78 0.18 -13.66
CA TRP A 146 6.06 0.59 -13.08
C TRP A 146 7.23 0.23 -14.00
N GLU A 147 7.26 -0.99 -14.54
CA GLU A 147 8.28 -1.43 -15.51
C GLU A 147 8.20 -0.60 -16.81
N LYS A 148 6.99 -0.35 -17.34
CA LYS A 148 6.77 0.57 -18.48
C LYS A 148 7.15 2.02 -18.19
N SER A 149 7.43 2.36 -16.94
CA SER A 149 7.86 3.70 -16.52
C SER A 149 9.34 3.74 -16.16
N ASN A 150 10.13 2.75 -16.62
CA ASN A 150 11.55 2.61 -16.30
C ASN A 150 11.81 2.62 -14.78
N ARG A 151 10.87 2.08 -14.01
CA ARG A 151 10.88 2.03 -12.54
C ARG A 151 10.90 3.39 -11.83
N ASP A 152 10.53 4.47 -12.54
CA ASP A 152 10.34 5.79 -11.94
C ASP A 152 8.96 5.92 -11.28
N PHE A 153 8.96 6.15 -9.97
CA PHE A 153 7.73 6.34 -9.19
C PHE A 153 6.99 7.63 -9.55
N THR A 154 7.68 8.68 -9.99
CA THR A 154 7.02 9.95 -10.36
C THR A 154 6.13 9.73 -11.57
N THR A 155 6.70 9.14 -12.62
CA THR A 155 5.97 8.77 -13.83
C THR A 155 4.87 7.76 -13.53
N LEU A 156 5.13 6.78 -12.65
CA LEU A 156 4.12 5.82 -12.22
C LEU A 156 2.94 6.51 -11.55
N PHE A 157 3.15 7.38 -10.56
CA PHE A 157 2.07 8.03 -9.82
C PHE A 157 1.20 8.95 -10.68
N ILE A 158 1.78 9.54 -11.73
CA ILE A 158 1.01 10.25 -12.75
C ILE A 158 0.12 9.27 -13.53
N LYS A 159 0.66 8.13 -13.99
CA LYS A 159 -0.09 7.10 -14.73
C LYS A 159 -1.18 6.43 -13.90
N LEU A 160 -0.92 6.13 -12.63
CA LEU A 160 -1.90 5.59 -11.68
C LEU A 160 -2.96 6.63 -11.30
N GLY A 161 -2.79 7.90 -11.67
CA GLY A 161 -3.69 8.98 -11.30
C GLY A 161 -3.63 9.34 -9.82
N TRP A 162 -2.55 9.05 -9.11
CA TRP A 162 -2.33 9.47 -7.71
C TRP A 162 -1.84 10.92 -7.61
N MET A 163 -1.39 11.48 -8.73
CA MET A 163 -1.04 12.90 -8.86
C MET A 163 -2.00 13.58 -9.83
N LYS A 164 -2.38 14.82 -9.51
CA LYS A 164 -3.16 15.69 -10.40
C LYS A 164 -2.27 16.80 -10.95
N LYS A 165 -2.50 17.14 -12.22
CA LYS A 165 -1.86 18.28 -12.87
C LYS A 165 -2.47 19.57 -12.30
N LEU A 166 -1.63 20.54 -11.97
CA LEU A 166 -2.06 21.88 -11.61
C LEU A 166 -2.29 22.71 -12.88
N ASP A 167 -3.34 23.52 -12.86
CA ASP A 167 -3.65 24.49 -13.90
C ASP A 167 -2.81 25.76 -13.69
N THR A 168 -1.50 25.61 -13.86
CA THR A 168 -0.52 26.68 -13.77
C THR A 168 0.23 26.76 -15.10
N GLU A 169 0.78 27.93 -15.44
CA GLU A 169 1.61 28.13 -16.64
C GLU A 169 2.82 27.17 -16.73
N VAL A 170 3.27 26.65 -15.58
CA VAL A 170 4.31 25.63 -15.46
C VAL A 170 3.67 24.26 -15.22
N LEU A 171 4.16 23.23 -15.92
CA LEU A 171 3.75 21.84 -15.70
C LEU A 171 4.14 21.38 -14.30
N GLN A 172 3.19 21.43 -13.37
CA GLN A 172 3.35 20.98 -12.00
C GLN A 172 2.32 19.91 -11.67
N TYR A 173 2.74 18.92 -10.87
CA TYR A 173 1.87 17.88 -10.34
C TYR A 173 1.84 17.95 -8.82
N ASN A 174 0.67 17.70 -8.23
CA ASN A 174 0.51 17.55 -6.79
C ASN A 174 -0.17 16.23 -6.47
N TYR A 175 0.11 15.66 -5.29
CA TYR A 175 -0.54 14.46 -4.82
C TYR A 175 -2.02 14.70 -4.57
N ARG A 176 -2.85 13.70 -4.87
CA ARG A 176 -4.26 13.69 -4.49
C ARG A 176 -4.41 13.52 -2.99
N ALA A 177 -5.35 14.26 -2.40
CA ALA A 177 -5.67 14.14 -0.98
C ALA A 177 -6.50 12.88 -0.71
N PHE A 178 -6.02 12.04 0.20
CA PHE A 178 -6.77 10.88 0.68
C PHE A 178 -7.79 11.30 1.73
N PRO A 179 -9.03 10.75 1.74
CA PRO A 179 -9.59 9.78 0.77
C PRO A 179 -10.38 10.42 -0.38
N ASP A 180 -10.72 11.71 -0.29
CA ASP A 180 -11.79 12.31 -1.08
C ASP A 180 -11.43 12.58 -2.55
N GLU A 181 -10.13 12.75 -2.87
CA GLU A 181 -9.71 13.05 -4.25
C GLU A 181 -9.39 11.79 -5.08
N PHE A 182 -9.42 10.61 -4.46
CA PHE A 182 -9.19 9.33 -5.13
C PHE A 182 -10.48 8.81 -5.78
N MET A 183 -10.32 7.98 -6.81
CA MET A 183 -11.43 7.44 -7.59
C MET A 183 -11.77 6.04 -7.09
N TRP A 184 -12.95 5.90 -6.49
CA TRP A 184 -13.41 4.65 -5.86
C TRP A 184 -14.42 3.89 -6.72
N GLU A 185 -14.58 4.28 -7.99
CA GLU A 185 -15.55 3.69 -8.91
C GLU A 185 -14.85 3.10 -10.14
N LEU A 186 -15.43 2.04 -10.69
CA LEU A 186 -14.95 1.40 -11.91
C LEU A 186 -15.53 2.12 -13.14
N THR A 187 -15.01 3.31 -13.42
CA THR A 187 -15.38 4.08 -14.62
C THR A 187 -14.28 4.02 -15.69
N GLU A 188 -14.60 4.45 -16.91
CA GLU A 188 -13.61 4.57 -17.99
C GLU A 188 -12.56 5.65 -17.71
N GLU A 189 -12.90 6.65 -16.90
CA GLU A 189 -11.99 7.72 -16.48
C GLU A 189 -10.98 7.23 -15.44
N THR A 190 -11.31 6.17 -14.69
CA THR A 190 -10.41 5.63 -13.66
C THR A 190 -9.19 4.97 -14.32
N PRO A 191 -7.96 5.45 -14.01
CA PRO A 191 -6.75 4.91 -14.62
C PRO A 191 -6.49 3.45 -14.23
N GLU A 192 -5.79 2.73 -15.12
CA GLU A 192 -5.29 1.38 -14.80
C GLU A 192 -4.33 1.44 -13.61
N GLY A 193 -4.46 0.46 -12.71
CA GLY A 193 -3.66 0.33 -11.50
C GLY A 193 -3.98 1.35 -10.41
N HIS A 194 -5.04 2.15 -10.53
CA HIS A 194 -5.36 3.18 -9.52
C HIS A 194 -5.47 2.60 -8.11
N LEU A 195 -6.02 1.39 -7.98
CA LEU A 195 -6.17 0.63 -6.74
C LEU A 195 -5.46 -0.73 -6.85
N PRO A 196 -5.09 -1.36 -5.72
CA PRO A 196 -5.15 -0.85 -4.34
C PRO A 196 -4.09 0.22 -4.03
N LEU A 197 -4.35 1.07 -3.04
CA LEU A 197 -3.45 2.13 -2.62
C LEU A 197 -2.37 1.63 -1.66
N THR A 198 -1.13 2.06 -1.90
CA THR A 198 -0.03 1.87 -0.96
C THR A 198 0.42 3.22 -0.40
N ASN A 199 0.40 3.36 0.92
CA ASN A 199 0.75 4.61 1.58
C ASN A 199 2.23 4.97 1.35
N ALA A 200 2.48 6.03 0.58
CA ALA A 200 3.82 6.53 0.28
C ALA A 200 4.32 7.64 1.22
N LEU A 201 3.58 7.98 2.30
CA LEU A 201 4.00 8.99 3.29
C LEU A 201 5.33 8.67 3.98
N ARG A 202 5.74 7.40 3.95
CA ARG A 202 7.01 6.90 4.53
C ARG A 202 8.04 6.55 3.45
N GLY A 203 7.85 7.07 2.24
CA GLY A 203 8.66 6.75 1.06
C GLY A 203 8.08 5.60 0.23
N THR A 204 8.72 5.36 -0.92
CA THR A 204 8.26 4.39 -1.93
C THR A 204 8.85 2.99 -1.75
N GLN A 205 9.68 2.78 -0.71
CA GLN A 205 10.35 1.49 -0.47
C GLN A 205 9.35 0.36 -0.23
N LEU A 206 8.31 0.60 0.58
CA LEU A 206 7.27 -0.42 0.81
C LEU A 206 6.63 -0.84 -0.51
N PHE A 207 6.25 0.15 -1.33
CA PHE A 207 5.60 -0.12 -2.60
C PHE A 207 6.55 -0.85 -3.56
N SER A 208 7.82 -0.42 -3.64
CA SER A 208 8.85 -1.11 -4.42
C SER A 208 8.97 -2.58 -4.03
N TYR A 209 9.03 -2.89 -2.73
CA TYR A 209 9.18 -4.27 -2.25
C TYR A 209 7.96 -5.14 -2.56
N ILE A 210 6.75 -4.57 -2.52
CA ILE A 210 5.52 -5.26 -2.94
C ILE A 210 5.59 -5.56 -4.45
N LEU A 211 5.95 -4.59 -5.29
CA LEU A 211 5.99 -4.77 -6.74
C LEU A 211 7.11 -5.73 -7.19
N THR A 212 8.22 -5.81 -6.45
CA THR A 212 9.32 -6.77 -6.72
C THR A 212 9.13 -8.12 -6.04
N HIS A 213 8.01 -8.36 -5.37
CA HIS A 213 7.76 -9.62 -4.66
C HIS A 213 7.68 -10.79 -5.65
N PRO A 214 8.25 -11.98 -5.33
CA PRO A 214 8.22 -13.16 -6.21
C PRO A 214 6.81 -13.57 -6.65
N ALA A 215 5.79 -13.24 -5.84
CA ALA A 215 4.37 -13.40 -6.18
C ALA A 215 4.00 -12.88 -7.58
N PHE A 216 4.66 -11.83 -8.08
CA PHE A 216 4.35 -11.19 -9.36
C PHE A 216 5.42 -11.42 -10.44
N ALA A 217 6.40 -12.30 -10.20
CA ALA A 217 7.49 -12.55 -11.14
C ALA A 217 7.06 -13.35 -12.39
N GLU A 218 6.11 -14.27 -12.24
CA GLU A 218 5.73 -15.22 -13.30
C GLU A 218 4.76 -14.65 -14.34
N GLU A 219 4.08 -13.54 -14.06
CA GLU A 219 3.14 -12.92 -15.00
C GLU A 219 3.85 -12.13 -16.11
N GLU A 220 5.15 -11.93 -15.99
CA GLU A 220 5.96 -11.18 -16.95
C GLU A 220 6.13 -11.95 -18.26
N SER A 221 6.39 -13.27 -18.19
CA SER A 221 6.57 -14.12 -19.38
C SER A 221 5.25 -14.43 -20.11
N ALA A 222 4.16 -14.65 -19.37
CA ALA A 222 2.86 -14.98 -19.97
C ALA A 222 2.27 -13.82 -20.78
N ILE A 223 2.54 -12.57 -20.38
CA ILE A 223 2.02 -11.38 -21.05
C ILE A 223 2.82 -11.06 -22.31
N GLU A 224 4.14 -11.26 -22.32
CA GLU A 224 4.97 -11.11 -23.53
C GLU A 224 4.49 -12.05 -24.64
N GLU A 225 4.16 -13.30 -24.29
CA GLU A 225 3.60 -14.27 -25.25
C GLU A 225 2.21 -13.87 -25.77
N GLU A 226 1.36 -13.21 -24.97
CA GLU A 226 0.05 -12.74 -25.44
C GLU A 226 0.13 -11.48 -26.32
N VAL A 227 1.09 -10.59 -26.06
CA VAL A 227 1.31 -9.39 -26.87
C VAL A 227 1.86 -9.80 -28.24
N GLU A 228 2.81 -10.74 -28.30
CA GLU A 228 3.35 -11.28 -29.55
C GLU A 228 2.25 -11.97 -30.39
N LYS A 229 1.37 -12.76 -29.76
CA LYS A 229 0.23 -13.39 -30.44
C LYS A 229 -0.81 -12.39 -30.96
N LYS A 230 -0.98 -11.23 -30.29
CA LYS A 230 -1.92 -10.17 -30.73
C LYS A 230 -1.34 -9.32 -31.86
N GLU A 231 -0.02 -9.16 -31.93
CA GLU A 231 0.65 -8.50 -33.06
C GLU A 231 0.62 -9.39 -34.32
N GLU A 232 0.84 -10.70 -34.19
CA GLU A 232 0.73 -11.64 -35.32
C GLU A 232 -0.68 -11.76 -35.91
N GLN A 233 -1.73 -11.52 -35.12
CA GLN A 233 -3.12 -11.54 -35.61
C GLN A 233 -3.55 -10.26 -36.34
N ARG A 234 -2.83 -9.13 -36.17
CA ARG A 234 -3.14 -7.89 -36.93
C ARG A 234 -2.55 -7.88 -38.33
N ASP A 235 -1.62 -8.78 -38.64
CA ASP A 235 -0.89 -8.79 -39.93
C ASP A 235 -1.46 -9.77 -40.98
N LYS A 236 -2.73 -10.21 -40.81
CA LYS A 236 -3.44 -11.09 -41.77
C LYS A 236 -4.48 -10.35 -42.61
N GLY A 237 -4.13 -9.16 -43.11
CA GLY A 237 -4.97 -8.38 -44.01
C GLY A 237 -4.18 -7.63 -45.08
N GLY A 238 -3.83 -8.31 -46.19
CA GLY A 238 -3.56 -7.63 -47.47
C GLY A 238 -2.12 -7.69 -47.99
N LEU A 239 -1.92 -8.52 -49.02
CA LEU A 239 -0.70 -8.77 -49.78
C LEU A 239 -0.35 -7.62 -50.75
N SER A 240 0.89 -7.12 -50.70
CA SER A 240 1.71 -6.87 -51.91
C SER A 240 3.20 -6.71 -51.57
N LYS A 241 4.02 -7.64 -52.08
CA LYS A 241 5.50 -7.62 -52.05
C LYS A 241 6.07 -6.37 -52.74
N PRO A 242 7.28 -5.95 -52.33
CA PRO A 242 8.40 -5.99 -53.28
C PRO A 242 9.67 -6.68 -52.73
N GLN A 243 10.53 -7.05 -53.66
CA GLN A 243 11.77 -7.85 -53.52
C GLN A 243 12.84 -7.29 -52.56
N PRO A 244 13.78 -8.14 -52.09
CA PRO A 244 14.84 -7.72 -51.19
C PRO A 244 16.04 -7.13 -51.95
N LEU A 245 16.52 -5.95 -51.52
CA LEU A 245 17.82 -5.41 -51.94
C LEU A 245 18.75 -5.29 -50.72
N GLY A 246 19.89 -6.00 -50.82
CA GLY A 246 21.21 -5.58 -50.34
C GLY A 246 21.38 -5.29 -48.84
N LYS A 247 22.06 -6.21 -48.14
CA LYS A 247 22.70 -5.96 -46.84
C LYS A 247 23.79 -4.88 -47.00
N GLY A 248 23.52 -3.66 -46.54
CA GLY A 248 24.53 -2.63 -46.29
C GLY A 248 24.83 -2.54 -44.81
N VAL A 249 25.90 -3.21 -44.38
CA VAL A 249 26.43 -3.10 -43.01
C VAL A 249 27.09 -1.73 -42.88
N PHE A 250 26.44 -0.78 -42.21
CA PHE A 250 27.05 0.48 -41.81
C PHE A 250 27.78 0.24 -40.48
N LYS A 251 29.12 0.18 -40.51
CA LYS A 251 29.95 0.25 -39.30
C LYS A 251 30.32 1.71 -39.06
N PRO A 252 30.03 2.30 -37.90
CA PRO A 252 30.62 3.57 -37.51
C PRO A 252 32.09 3.34 -37.12
N ASP A 253 33.00 4.04 -37.79
CA ASP A 253 34.43 4.06 -37.48
C ASP A 253 34.67 5.00 -36.30
N TYR A 254 35.07 4.42 -35.16
CA TYR A 254 35.56 5.15 -34.00
C TYR A 254 37.08 4.96 -33.92
N SER A 255 37.77 5.77 -34.72
CA SER A 255 39.21 5.98 -34.59
C SER A 255 39.44 7.19 -33.66
N PHE A 256 40.19 6.97 -32.59
CA PHE A 256 40.63 7.95 -31.58
C PHE A 256 41.93 8.65 -32.02
#